data_AF-A0A7J7G3Y9-F1
#
_entry.id   AF-A0A7J7G3Y9-F1
#
_cell.length_a   1.000
_cell.length_b   1.000
_cell.length_c   1.000
_cell.angle_alpha   90.00
_cell.angle_beta   90.00
_cell.angle_gamma   90.00
#
_symmetry.space_group_name_H-M   'P 1'
#
loop_
_entity.id
_entity.type
_entity.pdbx_description
1 polymer ?
#
loop_
_entity_poly.entity_id
_entity_poly.type
_entity_poly.pdbx_seq_one_letter_code
_entity_poly.pdbx_strand_id
1 'polypeptide(L)'
;MWKRPLGLSFGPSGTIYITDAYFGLLKVGPNGGLATQIATSAKGVDFHLLIGVDVHPITETVYFADASTTFELRSAAVPSPQSTGSFLLQLHHCRVALDLSSE
;
A
#
# COMPACT_ATOMS: atom_id res chain seq x y z
N MET A 1 1.49 7.20 15.86
CA MET A 1 1.76 5.90 15.20
C MET A 1 2.92 6.10 14.23
N TRP A 2 3.94 5.23 14.20
CA TRP A 2 5.07 5.37 13.26
C TRP A 2 4.73 4.78 11.89
N LYS A 3 5.10 5.49 10.82
CA LYS A 3 4.94 5.06 9.42
C LYS A 3 5.72 3.75 9.15
N ARG A 4 5.20 2.91 8.27
CA ARG A 4 5.79 1.65 7.79
C ARG A 4 5.64 1.58 6.27
N PRO A 5 6.55 2.21 5.51
CA PRO A 5 6.55 2.08 4.06
C PRO A 5 6.88 0.64 3.66
N LEU A 6 6.06 0.05 2.78
CA LEU A 6 6.22 -1.32 2.29
C LEU A 6 6.51 -1.39 0.77
N GLY A 7 6.11 -0.37 0.02
CA GLY A 7 6.35 -0.29 -1.42
C GLY A 7 6.57 1.15 -1.86
N LEU A 8 7.33 1.32 -2.94
CA LEU A 8 7.56 2.62 -3.57
C LEU A 8 7.80 2.48 -5.08
N SER A 9 7.38 3.48 -5.84
CA SER A 9 7.64 3.58 -7.28
C SER A 9 7.75 5.04 -7.72
N PHE A 10 8.52 5.29 -8.79
CA PHE A 10 8.75 6.62 -9.34
C PHE A 10 7.79 6.90 -10.49
N GLY A 11 7.14 8.05 -10.45
CA GLY A 11 6.41 8.60 -11.59
C GLY A 11 7.33 9.34 -12.57
N PRO A 12 6.88 9.57 -13.81
CA PRO A 12 7.65 10.29 -14.84
C PRO A 12 7.97 11.74 -14.46
N SER A 13 7.19 12.36 -13.56
CA SER A 13 7.44 13.70 -13.02
C SER A 13 8.56 13.76 -11.97
N GLY A 14 9.15 12.61 -11.61
CA GLY A 14 10.07 12.49 -10.47
C GLY A 14 9.38 12.43 -9.12
N THR A 15 8.04 12.34 -9.10
CA THR A 15 7.26 12.08 -7.88
C THR A 15 7.47 10.64 -7.41
N ILE A 16 7.65 10.43 -6.10
CA ILE A 16 7.74 9.12 -5.48
C ILE A 16 6.38 8.80 -4.86
N TYR A 17 5.77 7.70 -5.27
CA TYR A 17 4.57 7.14 -4.65
C TYR A 17 4.98 6.06 -3.65
N ILE A 18 4.37 6.05 -2.48
CA ILE A 18 4.75 5.18 -1.35
C ILE A 18 3.49 4.54 -0.80
N THR A 19 3.49 3.22 -0.65
CA THR A 19 2.47 2.51 0.11
C THR A 19 2.93 2.31 1.54
N ASP A 20 2.11 2.72 2.49
CA ASP A 20 2.33 2.59 3.93
C ASP A 20 1.29 1.66 4.55
N ALA A 21 1.75 0.80 5.47
CA ALA A 21 0.91 -0.20 6.13
C ALA A 21 -0.20 0.38 7.01
N TYR A 22 -0.15 1.66 7.40
CA TYR A 22 -1.15 2.31 8.24
C TYR A 22 -1.67 3.62 7.66
N PHE A 23 -0.86 4.29 6.83
CA PHE A 23 -1.18 5.59 6.28
C PHE A 23 -1.60 5.53 4.80
N GLY A 24 -1.86 4.34 4.24
CA GLY A 24 -2.35 4.20 2.88
C GLY A 24 -1.35 4.66 1.83
N LEU A 25 -1.81 5.36 0.80
CA LEU A 25 -0.96 5.86 -0.28
C LEU A 25 -0.45 7.27 0.03
N LEU A 26 0.86 7.44 -0.07
CA LEU A 26 1.56 8.70 0.13
C LEU A 26 2.31 9.11 -1.14
N LYS A 27 2.63 10.40 -1.27
CA LYS A 27 3.54 10.90 -2.31
C LYS A 27 4.58 11.89 -1.78
N VAL A 28 5.74 11.95 -2.44
CA VAL A 28 6.81 12.93 -2.24
C VAL A 28 7.17 13.51 -3.61
N GLY A 29 7.26 14.83 -3.72
CA GLY A 29 7.67 15.48 -4.97
C GLY A 29 9.16 15.26 -5.31
N PRO A 30 9.60 15.64 -6.52
CA PRO A 30 10.97 15.45 -6.98
C PRO A 30 12.04 16.16 -6.13
N ASN A 31 11.64 17.22 -5.42
CA ASN A 31 12.52 17.94 -4.50
C ASN A 31 12.66 17.28 -3.12
N GLY A 32 12.08 16.09 -2.93
CA GLY A 32 12.03 15.40 -1.65
C GLY A 32 11.10 16.09 -0.65
N GLY A 33 11.41 15.93 0.64
CA GLY A 33 10.62 16.46 1.75
C GLY A 33 9.68 15.42 2.38
N LEU A 34 8.70 15.91 3.13
CA LEU A 34 7.76 15.05 3.85
C LEU A 34 6.72 14.43 2.91
N ALA A 35 6.52 13.13 3.04
CA ALA A 35 5.48 12.43 2.31
C ALA A 35 4.08 12.87 2.74
N THR A 36 3.27 13.28 1.76
CA THR A 36 1.88 13.70 1.93
C THR A 36 0.96 12.51 1.65
N GLN A 37 -0.04 12.29 2.50
CA GLN A 37 -1.05 11.26 2.28
C GLN A 37 -2.01 11.70 1.18
N ILE A 38 -2.26 10.82 0.20
CA ILE A 38 -3.10 11.12 -0.97
C ILE A 38 -4.31 10.20 -1.08
N ALA A 39 -4.30 9.03 -0.45
CA ALA A 39 -5.48 8.18 -0.37
C ALA A 39 -5.42 7.23 0.83
N THR A 40 -6.56 7.04 1.49
CA THR A 40 -6.77 6.03 2.56
C THR A 40 -7.83 5.00 2.20
N SER A 41 -8.51 5.18 1.07
CA SER A 41 -9.59 4.33 0.58
C SER A 41 -9.70 4.47 -0.93
N ALA A 42 -10.29 3.48 -1.60
CA ALA A 42 -10.70 3.57 -3.01
C ALA A 42 -12.03 2.87 -3.22
N LYS A 43 -12.91 3.46 -4.03
CA LYS A 43 -14.25 2.91 -4.36
C LYS A 43 -15.08 2.53 -3.12
N GLY A 44 -15.00 3.36 -2.07
CA GLY A 44 -15.71 3.15 -0.80
C GLY A 44 -15.16 2.03 0.08
N VAL A 45 -13.96 1.52 -0.21
CA VAL A 45 -13.27 0.51 0.60
C VAL A 45 -11.99 1.09 1.16
N ASP A 46 -11.85 1.05 2.48
CA ASP A 46 -10.66 1.52 3.20
C ASP A 46 -9.47 0.60 2.95
N PHE A 47 -8.27 1.19 2.96
CA PHE A 47 -7.03 0.44 2.90
C PHE A 47 -6.67 -0.11 4.28
N HIS A 48 -6.32 -1.39 4.35
CA HIS A 48 -5.89 -1.99 5.62
C HIS A 48 -4.43 -2.45 5.60
N LEU A 49 -3.88 -2.82 4.45
CA LEU A 49 -2.48 -3.23 4.33
C LEU A 49 -1.94 -3.03 2.91
N LEU A 50 -1.62 -1.78 2.54
CA LEU A 50 -0.96 -1.54 1.25
C LEU A 50 0.48 -2.05 1.26
N ILE A 51 0.80 -2.96 0.34
CA ILE A 51 2.08 -3.67 0.30
C ILE A 51 2.96 -3.33 -0.91
N GLY A 52 2.39 -2.75 -1.97
CA GLY A 52 3.13 -2.50 -3.19
C GLY A 52 2.44 -1.47 -4.08
N VAL A 53 3.25 -0.77 -4.88
CA VAL A 53 2.82 0.25 -5.83
C VAL A 53 3.67 0.20 -7.09
N ASP A 54 3.06 0.45 -8.23
CA ASP A 54 3.73 0.72 -9.49
C ASP A 54 3.06 1.89 -10.22
N VAL A 55 3.80 2.58 -11.08
CA VAL A 55 3.34 3.80 -11.74
C VAL A 55 3.54 3.68 -13.24
N HIS A 56 2.49 3.94 -14.00
CA HIS A 56 2.57 3.92 -15.45
C HIS A 56 3.55 5.00 -15.93
N PRO A 57 4.56 4.65 -16.76
CA PRO A 57 5.71 5.52 -17.04
C PRO A 57 5.39 6.74 -17.91
N ILE A 58 4.18 6.86 -18.45
CA ILE A 58 3.79 7.97 -19.32
C ILE A 58 2.63 8.76 -18.70
N THR A 59 1.54 8.07 -18.39
CA THR A 59 0.30 8.68 -17.85
C THR A 59 0.37 8.98 -16.36
N GLU A 60 1.40 8.49 -15.63
CA GLU A 60 1.50 8.60 -14.17
C GLU A 60 0.33 7.94 -13.41
N THR A 61 -0.40 7.03 -14.06
CA THR A 61 -1.43 6.20 -13.43
C THR A 61 -0.81 5.33 -12.35
N VAL A 62 -1.36 5.36 -11.13
CA VAL A 62 -0.84 4.62 -9.98
C VAL A 62 -1.62 3.33 -9.75
N TYR A 63 -0.90 2.21 -9.70
CA TYR A 63 -1.42 0.88 -9.38
C TYR A 63 -0.90 0.47 -8.01
N PHE A 64 -1.75 -0.06 -7.14
CA PHE A 64 -1.30 -0.55 -5.84
C PHE A 64 -2.04 -1.81 -5.40
N ALA A 65 -1.40 -2.55 -4.50
CA ALA A 65 -1.93 -3.78 -3.94
C ALA A 65 -2.27 -3.58 -2.45
N ASP A 66 -3.53 -3.86 -2.11
CA ASP A 66 -3.94 -4.06 -0.72
C ASP A 66 -3.97 -5.56 -0.41
N ALA A 67 -3.16 -5.95 0.57
CA ALA A 67 -3.03 -7.31 1.04
C ALA A 67 -4.18 -7.73 1.97
N SER A 68 -4.98 -6.79 2.47
CA SER A 68 -5.96 -7.10 3.51
C SER A 68 -7.20 -6.24 3.38
N THR A 69 -8.36 -6.83 3.62
CA THR A 69 -9.64 -6.09 3.69
C THR A 69 -10.14 -5.92 5.12
N THR A 70 -9.39 -6.41 6.11
CA THR A 70 -9.87 -6.53 7.49
C THR A 70 -8.81 -6.31 8.57
N PHE A 71 -7.55 -6.62 8.27
CA PHE A 71 -6.45 -6.65 9.24
C PHE A 71 -5.32 -5.71 8.85
N GLU A 72 -4.78 -5.00 9.84
CA GLU A 72 -3.54 -4.23 9.70
C GLU A 72 -2.31 -5.11 9.97
N LEU A 73 -1.12 -4.62 9.61
CA LEU A 73 0.15 -5.32 9.84
C LEU A 73 0.38 -5.72 11.32
N ARG A 74 -0.16 -4.96 12.28
CA ARG A 74 0.02 -5.22 13.72
C ARG A 74 -0.84 -6.35 14.25
N SER A 75 -2.00 -6.55 13.65
CA SER A 75 -2.86 -7.70 13.95
C SER A 75 -2.29 -9.02 13.43
N ALA A 76 -1.18 -9.00 12.70
CA ALA A 76 -0.56 -10.19 12.12
C ALA A 76 0.29 -11.05 13.12
N ALA A 77 0.14 -10.92 14.43
CA ALA A 77 0.88 -11.72 15.45
C ALA A 77 -0.09 -12.50 16.36
N VAL A 78 0.09 -13.77 16.75
CA VAL A 78 1.28 -14.48 17.31
C VAL A 78 1.22 -15.97 16.89
N PRO A 79 2.36 -16.67 16.64
CA PRO A 79 2.35 -18.12 16.38
C PRO A 79 1.86 -18.86 17.62
N SER A 80 0.84 -19.70 17.48
CA SER A 80 0.57 -20.71 18.49
C SER A 80 1.76 -21.68 18.54
N PRO A 81 2.20 -22.18 19.71
CA PRO A 81 3.31 -23.15 19.81
C PRO A 81 3.06 -24.48 19.06
N GLN A 82 1.87 -24.67 18.49
CA GLN A 82 1.43 -25.90 17.84
C GLN A 82 1.56 -25.88 16.31
N SER A 83 1.91 -24.75 15.69
CA SER A 83 2.00 -24.66 14.23
C SER A 83 3.44 -24.84 13.74
N THR A 84 3.84 -26.10 13.58
CA THR A 84 4.93 -26.48 12.67
C THR A 84 4.44 -26.27 11.24
N GLY A 85 4.42 -25.04 10.77
CA GLY A 85 3.90 -24.73 9.45
C GLY A 85 4.31 -23.33 9.02
N SER A 86 5.13 -23.26 7.99
CA SER A 86 5.46 -22.04 7.27
C SER A 86 4.22 -21.17 7.09
N PHE A 87 4.26 -19.94 7.64
CA PHE A 87 3.16 -19.01 7.51
C PHE A 87 3.17 -18.44 6.09
N LEU A 88 2.51 -19.13 5.17
CA LEU A 88 1.99 -18.48 3.97
C LEU A 88 0.88 -17.57 4.47
N LEU A 89 1.11 -16.26 4.39
CA LEU A 89 0.04 -15.27 4.45
C LEU A 89 -0.92 -15.65 3.31
N GLN A 90 -1.95 -16.44 3.62
CA GLN A 90 -2.93 -16.85 2.63
C GLN A 90 -3.83 -15.63 2.42
N LEU A 91 -3.35 -14.74 1.55
CA LEU A 91 -4.01 -13.52 1.09
C LEU A 91 -5.22 -13.92 0.27
N HIS A 92 -6.27 -14.42 0.92
CA HIS A 92 -7.50 -14.88 0.25
C HIS A 92 -8.22 -13.75 -0.49
N HIS A 93 -7.86 -12.48 -0.27
CA HIS A 93 -8.49 -11.32 -0.90
C HIS A 93 -7.49 -10.18 -1.23
N CYS A 94 -6.40 -10.46 -1.94
CA CYS A 94 -5.62 -9.40 -2.59
C CYS A 94 -6.53 -8.59 -3.53
N ARG A 95 -6.59 -7.27 -3.35
CA ARG A 95 -7.22 -6.37 -4.33
C ARG A 95 -6.13 -5.57 -5.03
N VAL A 96 -6.08 -5.69 -6.36
CA VAL A 96 -5.35 -4.74 -7.20
C VAL A 96 -6.28 -3.54 -7.38
N ALA A 97 -5.98 -2.43 -6.72
CA ALA A 97 -6.71 -1.21 -6.93
C ALA A 97 -6.18 -0.56 -8.22
N LEU A 98 -7.03 -0.60 -9.24
CA LEU A 98 -6.80 0.02 -10.53
C LEU A 98 -7.25 1.48 -10.44
N ASP A 99 -6.25 2.37 -10.48
CA ASP A 99 -6.33 3.78 -10.87
C ASP A 99 -6.95 4.78 -9.87
N LEU A 100 -6.17 5.78 -9.47
CA LEU A 100 -6.63 6.97 -8.73
C LEU A 100 -6.97 8.16 -9.65
N SER A 101 -6.82 8.02 -10.97
CA SER A 101 -7.08 9.08 -11.94
C SER A 101 -8.56 9.24 -12.31
N SER A 102 -9.44 8.40 -11.76
CA SER A 102 -10.90 8.52 -11.89
C SER A 102 -11.57 8.96 -10.59
N GLU A 103 -11.49 10.26 -10.28
CA GLU A 103 -12.60 10.99 -9.66
C GLU A 103 -13.18 11.97 -10.70
#